data_AF-A0A4Y9FSA5-F1
#
_entry.id   AF-A0A4Y9FSA5-F1
#
_cell.length_a   1.000
_cell.length_b   1.000
_cell.length_c   1.000
_cell.angle_alpha   90.00
_cell.angle_beta   90.00
_cell.angle_gamma   90.00
#
_symmetry.space_group_name_H-M   'P 1'
#
loop_
_entity.id
_entity.type
_entity.pdbx_description
1 polymer ?
#
loop_
_entity_poly.entity_id
_entity_poly.type
_entity_poly.pdbx_seq_one_letter_code
_entity_poly.pdbx_strand_id
1 'polypeptide(L)'
;MLEELSIMDWVTIGGVLTSVGGVLGGLVALRNLFRDNKALFRELEILSKEHTDLSKGYANLSKEHDRLSKESTSLLIKKDTEYLSDQMKREEMARQELYKNSRRAKEILETMDMMKEVVLQNAQLNEEIATLKQQNQELLSNQEQEETGLLQAIKSFESRLASLESYEEVEEIKRILKRIGDQLSEYSN
;
A
#
# COMPACT_ATOMS: atom_id res chain seq x y z
N MET A 1 -33.02 -17.44 139.25
CA MET A 1 -34.07 -17.19 138.25
C MET A 1 -33.38 -17.07 136.91
N LEU A 2 -33.33 -18.17 136.17
CA LEU A 2 -32.86 -18.20 134.79
C LEU A 2 -34.14 -18.08 133.96
N GLU A 3 -34.39 -16.92 133.38
CA GLU A 3 -35.51 -16.75 132.45
C GLU A 3 -35.26 -17.67 131.24
N GLU A 4 -36.13 -18.67 131.09
CA GLU A 4 -36.09 -19.61 129.97
C GLU A 4 -36.42 -18.86 128.67
N LEU A 5 -35.38 -18.58 127.89
CA LEU A 5 -35.54 -18.13 126.51
C LEU A 5 -36.26 -19.23 125.71
N SER A 6 -37.50 -18.94 125.29
CA SER A 6 -38.39 -19.88 124.60
C SER A 6 -37.84 -20.25 123.21
N ILE A 7 -38.10 -21.48 122.76
CA ILE A 7 -37.79 -21.99 121.41
C ILE A 7 -38.32 -21.04 120.30
N MET A 8 -39.37 -20.27 120.60
CA MET A 8 -39.92 -19.23 119.73
C MET A 8 -38.93 -18.09 119.42
N ASP A 9 -38.02 -17.75 120.33
CA ASP A 9 -37.00 -16.71 120.11
C ASP A 9 -35.88 -17.19 119.18
N TRP A 10 -35.45 -18.45 119.28
CA TRP A 10 -34.41 -19.01 118.40
C TRP A 10 -34.88 -19.17 116.96
N VAL A 11 -36.13 -19.57 116.75
CA VAL A 11 -36.75 -19.64 115.41
C VAL A 11 -36.89 -18.24 114.82
N THR A 12 -37.22 -17.24 115.64
CA THR A 12 -37.31 -15.84 115.22
C THR A 12 -35.93 -15.29 114.83
N ILE A 13 -34.89 -15.53 115.64
CA ILE A 13 -33.51 -15.11 115.33
C ILE A 13 -32.96 -15.84 114.10
N GLY A 14 -33.20 -17.14 113.96
CA GLY A 14 -32.78 -17.92 112.78
C GLY A 14 -33.48 -17.51 111.49
N GLY A 15 -34.78 -17.19 111.58
CA GLY A 15 -35.55 -16.62 110.47
C GLY A 15 -35.02 -15.25 110.03
N VAL A 16 -34.70 -14.38 110.99
CA VAL A 16 -34.07 -13.07 110.72
C VAL A 16 -32.69 -13.26 110.07
N LEU A 17 -31.83 -14.13 110.60
CA LEU A 17 -30.50 -14.37 110.03
C LEU A 17 -30.56 -14.92 108.59
N THR A 18 -31.49 -15.84 108.34
CA THR A 18 -31.71 -16.42 107.00
C THR A 18 -32.23 -15.36 106.02
N SER A 19 -33.14 -14.49 106.48
CA SER A 19 -33.64 -13.37 105.67
C SER A 19 -32.54 -12.36 105.32
N VAL A 20 -31.66 -12.02 106.28
CA VAL A 20 -30.52 -11.11 106.06
C VAL A 20 -29.50 -11.74 105.11
N GLY A 21 -29.18 -13.03 105.29
CA GLY A 21 -28.28 -13.77 104.40
C GLY A 21 -28.83 -13.86 102.96
N GLY A 22 -30.12 -14.08 102.79
CA GLY A 22 -30.79 -14.09 101.48
C GLY A 22 -30.73 -12.74 100.78
N VAL A 23 -30.92 -11.63 101.51
CA VAL A 23 -30.82 -10.27 100.98
C VAL A 23 -29.39 -9.94 100.56
N LEU A 24 -28.40 -10.27 101.40
CA LEU A 24 -26.98 -10.05 101.08
C LEU A 24 -26.51 -10.92 99.90
N GLY A 25 -26.91 -12.18 99.86
CA GLY A 25 -26.63 -13.09 98.74
C GLY A 25 -27.24 -12.60 97.43
N GLY A 26 -28.50 -12.14 97.48
CA GLY A 26 -29.20 -11.54 96.34
C GLY A 26 -28.50 -10.28 95.82
N LEU A 27 -28.02 -9.40 96.70
CA LEU A 27 -27.27 -8.19 96.32
C LEU A 27 -25.94 -8.51 95.63
N VAL A 28 -25.21 -9.53 96.10
CA VAL A 28 -23.95 -9.97 95.46
C VAL A 28 -24.22 -10.58 94.09
N ALA A 29 -25.25 -11.41 93.95
CA ALA A 29 -25.64 -11.99 92.67
C ALA A 29 -26.05 -10.90 91.66
N LEU A 30 -26.85 -9.90 92.09
CA LEU A 30 -27.19 -8.75 91.25
C LEU A 30 -25.94 -7.98 90.80
N ARG A 31 -24.99 -7.71 91.71
CA ARG A 31 -23.76 -7.00 91.39
C ARG A 31 -22.93 -7.74 90.34
N ASN A 32 -22.81 -9.07 90.44
CA ASN A 32 -22.09 -9.87 89.46
C ASN A 32 -22.78 -9.83 88.10
N LEU A 33 -24.12 -9.98 88.05
CA LEU A 33 -24.90 -9.83 86.82
C LEU A 33 -24.72 -8.45 86.15
N PHE A 34 -24.68 -7.37 86.93
CA PHE A 34 -24.40 -6.03 86.38
C PHE A 34 -22.98 -5.91 85.82
N ARG A 35 -21.98 -6.53 86.48
CA ARG A 35 -20.59 -6.51 86.01
C ARG A 35 -20.43 -7.31 84.71
N ASP A 36 -21.05 -8.48 84.64
CA ASP A 36 -20.98 -9.37 83.49
C ASP A 36 -21.73 -8.77 82.29
N ASN A 37 -22.92 -8.18 82.51
CA ASN A 37 -23.61 -7.40 81.48
C ASN A 37 -22.75 -6.24 80.96
N LYS A 38 -22.05 -5.52 81.84
CA LYS A 38 -21.15 -4.43 81.43
C LYS A 38 -19.96 -4.94 80.61
N ALA A 39 -19.43 -6.13 80.90
CA ALA A 39 -18.39 -6.76 80.10
C ALA A 39 -18.91 -7.13 78.70
N LEU A 40 -20.09 -7.77 78.62
CA LEU A 40 -20.74 -8.12 77.37
C LEU A 40 -21.03 -6.91 76.48
N PHE A 41 -21.51 -5.80 77.05
CA PHE A 41 -21.72 -4.56 76.28
C PHE A 41 -20.44 -4.01 75.67
N ARG A 42 -19.30 -4.12 76.36
CA ARG A 42 -18.00 -3.69 75.82
C ARG A 42 -17.54 -4.59 74.67
N GLU A 43 -17.71 -5.90 74.81
CA GLU A 43 -17.38 -6.85 73.73
C GLU A 43 -18.25 -6.62 72.50
N LEU A 44 -19.55 -6.35 72.69
CA LEU A 44 -20.47 -6.03 71.60
C LEU A 44 -20.08 -4.70 70.92
N GLU A 45 -19.65 -3.70 71.69
CA GLU A 45 -19.15 -2.44 71.13
C GLU A 45 -17.86 -2.64 70.31
N ILE A 46 -16.92 -3.46 70.80
CA ILE A 46 -15.68 -3.79 70.08
C ILE A 46 -16.00 -4.55 68.80
N LEU A 47 -16.84 -5.59 68.89
CA LEU A 47 -17.24 -6.39 67.73
C LEU A 47 -18.00 -5.56 66.69
N SER A 48 -18.84 -4.63 67.14
CA SER A 48 -19.52 -3.67 66.25
C SER A 48 -18.51 -2.78 65.53
N LYS A 49 -17.50 -2.25 66.23
CA LYS A 49 -16.42 -1.46 65.61
C LYS A 49 -15.63 -2.28 64.59
N GLU A 50 -15.20 -3.49 64.96
CA GLU A 50 -14.50 -4.40 64.05
C GLU A 50 -15.33 -4.72 62.81
N HIS A 51 -16.63 -5.00 62.97
CA HIS A 51 -17.52 -5.23 61.84
C HIS A 51 -17.64 -4.00 60.93
N THR A 52 -17.74 -2.80 61.50
CA THR A 52 -17.77 -1.56 60.70
C THR A 52 -16.47 -1.30 59.96
N ASP A 53 -15.32 -1.59 60.58
CA ASP A 53 -14.02 -1.38 59.94
C ASP A 53 -13.74 -2.44 58.88
N LEU A 54 -14.14 -3.68 59.12
CA LEU A 54 -14.10 -4.74 58.11
C LEU A 54 -15.01 -4.42 56.92
N SER A 55 -16.22 -3.92 57.16
CA SER A 55 -17.14 -3.48 56.10
C SER A 55 -16.56 -2.35 55.26
N LYS A 56 -15.90 -1.36 55.89
CA LYS A 56 -15.15 -0.32 55.16
C LYS A 56 -13.98 -0.92 54.35
N GLY A 57 -13.26 -1.88 54.92
CA GLY A 57 -12.20 -2.62 54.23
C GLY A 57 -12.69 -3.31 52.97
N TYR A 58 -13.80 -4.05 53.05
CA TYR A 58 -14.43 -4.68 51.89
C TYR A 58 -14.89 -3.67 50.84
N ALA A 59 -15.52 -2.56 51.27
CA ALA A 59 -15.97 -1.52 50.35
C ALA A 59 -14.78 -0.87 49.59
N ASN A 60 -13.65 -0.65 50.27
CA ASN A 60 -12.45 -0.12 49.64
C ASN A 60 -11.81 -1.12 48.67
N LEU A 61 -11.70 -2.39 49.07
CA LEU A 61 -11.15 -3.44 48.21
C LEU A 61 -12.01 -3.65 46.96
N SER A 62 -13.34 -3.60 47.08
CA SER A 62 -14.26 -3.67 45.94
C SER A 62 -14.04 -2.53 44.96
N LYS A 63 -13.84 -1.30 45.46
CA LYS A 63 -13.55 -0.13 44.61
C LYS A 63 -12.21 -0.26 43.89
N GLU A 64 -11.20 -0.78 44.58
CA GLU A 64 -9.87 -1.02 43.99
C GLU A 64 -9.94 -2.08 42.90
N HIS A 65 -10.66 -3.18 43.15
CA HIS A 65 -10.91 -4.22 42.15
C HIS A 65 -11.60 -3.67 40.89
N ASP A 66 -12.65 -2.85 41.06
CA ASP A 66 -13.35 -2.23 39.92
C ASP A 66 -12.45 -1.30 39.12
N ARG A 67 -11.56 -0.57 39.80
CA ARG A 67 -10.60 0.32 39.14
C ARG A 67 -9.56 -0.48 38.35
N LEU A 68 -8.99 -1.53 38.94
CA LEU A 68 -8.01 -2.41 38.29
C LEU A 68 -8.61 -3.14 37.08
N SER A 69 -9.85 -3.59 37.19
CA SER A 69 -10.57 -4.24 36.09
C SER A 69 -10.77 -3.29 34.91
N LYS A 70 -11.19 -2.03 35.17
CA LYS A 70 -11.32 -1.00 34.14
C LYS A 70 -9.98 -0.63 33.51
N GLU A 71 -8.92 -0.49 34.31
CA GLU A 71 -7.58 -0.19 33.83
C GLU A 71 -7.03 -1.32 32.95
N SER A 72 -7.17 -2.58 33.38
CA SER A 72 -6.77 -3.75 32.60
C SER A 72 -7.50 -3.84 31.26
N THR A 73 -8.81 -3.60 31.27
CA THR A 73 -9.62 -3.60 30.04
C THR A 73 -9.20 -2.47 29.11
N SER A 74 -8.97 -1.27 29.64
CA SER A 74 -8.51 -0.10 28.86
C SER A 74 -7.13 -0.34 28.23
N LEU A 75 -6.19 -0.92 28.98
CA LEU A 75 -4.85 -1.26 28.49
C LEU A 75 -4.89 -2.30 27.38
N LEU A 76 -5.72 -3.34 27.51
CA LEU A 76 -5.93 -4.34 26.46
C LEU A 76 -6.49 -3.70 25.19
N ILE A 77 -7.56 -2.92 25.31
CA ILE A 77 -8.16 -2.20 24.18
C ILE A 77 -7.13 -1.29 23.50
N LYS A 78 -6.34 -0.55 24.28
CA LYS A 78 -5.31 0.34 23.76
C LYS A 78 -4.26 -0.44 22.97
N LYS A 79 -3.77 -1.56 23.51
CA LYS A 79 -2.78 -2.42 22.86
C LYS A 79 -3.32 -3.01 21.56
N ASP A 80 -4.56 -3.51 21.58
CA ASP A 80 -5.21 -4.08 20.40
C ASP A 80 -5.43 -3.01 19.31
N THR A 81 -5.82 -1.80 19.72
CA THR A 81 -5.99 -0.65 18.82
C THR A 81 -4.67 -0.24 18.18
N GLU A 82 -3.59 -0.18 18.96
CA GLU A 82 -2.24 0.15 18.48
C GLU A 82 -1.74 -0.92 17.50
N TYR A 83 -1.89 -2.19 17.84
CA TYR A 83 -1.55 -3.31 16.95
C TYR A 83 -2.34 -3.23 15.63
N LEU A 84 -3.65 -3.01 15.69
CA LEU A 84 -4.49 -2.91 14.50
C LEU A 84 -4.08 -1.72 13.62
N SER A 85 -3.79 -0.56 14.24
CA SER A 85 -3.31 0.63 13.54
C SER A 85 -2.00 0.38 12.79
N ASP A 86 -1.04 -0.30 13.43
CA ASP A 86 0.24 -0.63 12.81
C ASP A 86 0.10 -1.64 11.68
N GLN A 87 -0.79 -2.62 11.81
CA GLN A 87 -1.11 -3.56 10.73
C GLN A 87 -1.76 -2.84 9.55
N MET A 88 -2.71 -1.93 9.80
CA MET A 88 -3.36 -1.14 8.76
C MET A 88 -2.37 -0.27 7.99
N LYS A 89 -1.42 0.39 8.67
CA LYS A 89 -0.37 1.18 7.99
C LYS A 89 0.50 0.32 7.08
N ARG A 90 0.89 -0.88 7.53
CA ARG A 90 1.67 -1.82 6.70
C ARG A 90 0.88 -2.28 5.48
N GLU A 91 -0.39 -2.59 5.66
CA GLU A 91 -1.31 -2.98 4.59
C GLU A 91 -1.47 -1.84 3.57
N GLU A 92 -1.65 -0.60 4.04
CA GLU A 92 -1.76 0.58 3.19
C GLU A 92 -0.50 0.80 2.35
N MET A 93 0.69 0.71 2.96
CA MET A 93 1.97 0.81 2.23
C MET A 93 2.08 -0.27 1.16
N ALA A 94 1.76 -1.52 1.49
CA ALA A 94 1.77 -2.63 0.52
C ALA A 94 0.79 -2.39 -0.64
N ARG A 95 -0.42 -1.89 -0.37
CA ARG A 95 -1.38 -1.52 -1.42
C ARG A 95 -0.86 -0.40 -2.33
N GLN A 96 -0.24 0.63 -1.75
CA GLN A 96 0.34 1.72 -2.54
C GLN A 96 1.45 1.22 -3.47
N GLU A 97 2.30 0.31 -3.00
CA GLU A 97 3.33 -0.33 -3.83
C GLU A 97 2.70 -1.15 -4.96
N LEU A 98 1.67 -1.94 -4.66
CA LEU A 98 0.93 -2.70 -5.67
C LEU A 98 0.29 -1.79 -6.73
N TYR A 99 -0.31 -0.66 -6.34
CA TYR A 99 -0.87 0.29 -7.30
C TYR A 99 0.20 0.94 -8.17
N LYS A 100 1.35 1.33 -7.59
CA LYS A 100 2.49 1.85 -8.36
C LYS A 100 2.99 0.82 -9.36
N ASN A 101 3.13 -0.44 -8.95
CA ASN A 101 3.55 -1.52 -9.83
C ASN A 101 2.51 -1.80 -10.93
N SER A 102 1.23 -1.82 -10.59
CA SER A 102 0.14 -1.98 -11.56
C SER A 102 0.10 -0.84 -12.58
N ARG A 103 0.29 0.41 -12.13
CA ARG A 103 0.38 1.58 -13.01
C ARG A 103 1.58 1.48 -13.95
N ARG A 104 2.77 1.16 -13.42
CA ARG A 104 3.98 0.92 -14.23
C ARG A 104 3.77 -0.20 -15.24
N ALA A 105 3.10 -1.29 -14.85
CA ALA A 105 2.79 -2.38 -15.77
C ALA A 105 1.88 -1.91 -16.93
N LYS A 106 0.90 -1.05 -16.64
CA LYS A 106 0.06 -0.42 -17.67
C LYS A 106 0.89 0.46 -18.62
N GLU A 107 1.76 1.30 -18.08
CA GLU A 107 2.67 2.16 -18.88
C GLU A 107 3.60 1.31 -19.77
N ILE A 108 4.15 0.21 -19.24
CA ILE A 108 4.97 -0.74 -20.02
C ILE A 108 4.14 -1.35 -21.16
N LEU A 109 2.90 -1.77 -20.90
CA LEU A 109 2.03 -2.35 -21.93
C LEU A 109 1.74 -1.34 -23.05
N GLU A 110 1.40 -0.10 -22.69
CA GLU A 110 1.17 0.99 -23.67
C GLU A 110 2.43 1.25 -24.50
N THR A 111 3.62 1.30 -23.89
CA THR A 111 4.88 1.45 -24.63
C THR A 111 5.17 0.26 -25.54
N MET A 112 4.84 -0.97 -25.11
CA MET A 112 5.03 -2.16 -25.92
C MET A 112 4.14 -2.14 -27.16
N ASP A 113 2.90 -1.69 -27.04
CA ASP A 113 2.00 -1.58 -28.19
C ASP A 113 2.46 -0.50 -29.19
N MET A 114 2.96 0.66 -28.70
CA MET A 114 3.63 1.63 -29.57
C MET A 114 4.87 1.07 -30.26
N MET A 115 5.70 0.29 -29.54
CA MET A 115 6.90 -0.34 -30.12
C MET A 115 6.54 -1.36 -31.20
N LYS A 116 5.44 -2.13 -31.04
CA LYS A 116 4.96 -3.04 -32.09
C LYS A 116 4.60 -2.27 -33.36
N GLU A 117 3.92 -1.14 -33.22
CA GLU A 117 3.57 -0.29 -34.36
C GLU A 117 4.83 0.23 -35.08
N VAL A 118 5.82 0.72 -34.33
CA VAL A 118 7.11 1.17 -34.89
C VAL A 118 7.85 0.03 -35.60
N VAL A 119 7.84 -1.19 -35.06
CA VAL A 119 8.46 -2.35 -35.70
C VAL A 119 7.77 -2.69 -37.02
N LEU A 120 6.42 -2.66 -37.05
CA LEU A 120 5.66 -2.89 -38.27
C LEU A 120 5.93 -1.82 -39.33
N GLN A 121 5.95 -0.54 -38.93
CA GLN A 121 6.29 0.56 -39.82
C GLN A 121 7.73 0.42 -40.37
N ASN A 122 8.70 0.05 -39.54
CA ASN A 122 10.07 -0.21 -39.99
C ASN A 122 10.16 -1.39 -40.97
N ALA A 123 9.37 -2.44 -40.78
CA ALA A 123 9.31 -3.55 -41.72
C ALA A 123 8.77 -3.10 -43.08
N GLN A 124 7.68 -2.31 -43.09
CA GLN A 124 7.11 -1.74 -44.31
C GLN A 124 8.08 -0.80 -45.03
N LEU A 125 8.74 0.10 -44.30
CA LEU A 125 9.75 1.00 -44.86
C LEU A 125 10.93 0.23 -45.47
N ASN A 126 11.37 -0.86 -44.84
CA ASN A 126 12.44 -1.69 -45.39
C ASN A 126 12.01 -2.40 -46.68
N GLU A 127 10.76 -2.84 -46.77
CA GLU A 127 10.20 -3.41 -48.00
C GLU A 127 10.14 -2.35 -49.12
N GLU A 128 9.66 -1.15 -48.80
CA GLU A 128 9.63 -0.02 -49.75
C GLU A 128 11.03 0.40 -50.22
N ILE A 129 12.02 0.44 -49.32
CA ILE A 129 13.40 0.71 -49.68
C ILE A 129 13.95 -0.37 -50.61
N ALA A 130 13.63 -1.66 -50.38
CA ALA A 130 14.06 -2.74 -51.24
C ALA A 130 13.44 -2.64 -52.65
N THR A 131 12.14 -2.32 -52.75
CA THR A 131 11.48 -2.16 -54.05
C THR A 131 12.00 -0.93 -54.80
N LEU A 132 12.15 0.21 -54.14
CA LEU A 132 12.73 1.42 -54.75
C LEU A 132 14.18 1.20 -55.20
N LYS A 133 14.97 0.44 -54.45
CA LYS A 133 16.34 0.10 -54.84
C LYS A 133 16.37 -0.76 -56.11
N GLN A 134 15.47 -1.72 -56.22
CA GLN A 134 15.33 -2.53 -57.43
C GLN A 134 14.90 -1.68 -58.63
N GLN A 135 13.87 -0.84 -58.47
CA GLN A 135 13.40 0.06 -59.52
C GLN A 135 14.51 1.00 -60.02
N ASN A 136 15.32 1.55 -59.10
CA ASN A 136 16.46 2.38 -59.48
C ASN A 136 17.54 1.60 -60.26
N GLN A 137 17.80 0.34 -59.90
CA GLN A 137 18.72 -0.50 -60.68
C GLN A 137 18.21 -0.80 -62.09
N GLU A 138 16.91 -1.09 -62.22
CA GLU A 138 16.28 -1.32 -63.53
C GLU A 138 16.32 -0.05 -64.40
N LEU A 139 16.03 1.12 -63.82
CA LEU A 139 16.12 2.40 -64.52
C LEU A 139 17.54 2.69 -65.03
N LEU A 140 18.56 2.47 -64.18
CA LEU A 140 19.96 2.64 -64.58
C LEU A 140 20.34 1.69 -65.73
N SER A 141 19.93 0.43 -65.65
CA SER A 141 20.19 -0.53 -66.72
C SER A 141 19.50 -0.14 -68.04
N ASN A 142 18.25 0.33 -67.97
CA ASN A 142 17.51 0.80 -69.15
C ASN A 142 18.19 2.03 -69.77
N GLN A 143 18.67 2.95 -68.95
CA GLN A 143 19.37 4.14 -69.40
C GLN A 143 20.71 3.78 -70.07
N GLU A 144 21.51 2.87 -69.49
CA GLU A 144 22.74 2.38 -70.13
C GLU A 144 22.44 1.68 -71.47
N GLN A 145 21.35 0.90 -71.54
CA GLN A 145 20.94 0.24 -72.77
C GLN A 145 20.49 1.23 -73.85
N GLU A 146 19.81 2.32 -73.46
CA GLU A 146 19.42 3.39 -74.37
C GLU A 146 20.63 4.18 -74.87
N GLU A 147 21.57 4.53 -73.99
CA GLU A 147 22.82 5.20 -74.35
C GLU A 147 23.67 4.37 -75.31
N THR A 148 23.80 3.06 -75.07
CA THR A 148 24.53 2.15 -75.97
C THR A 148 23.83 2.01 -77.32
N GLY A 149 22.50 1.95 -77.35
CA GLY A 149 21.71 1.95 -78.58
C GLY A 149 21.91 3.23 -79.40
N LEU A 150 21.88 4.39 -78.76
CA LEU A 150 22.16 5.68 -79.40
C LEU A 150 23.58 5.75 -79.95
N LEU A 151 24.58 5.32 -79.18
CA LEU A 151 25.97 5.26 -79.65
C LEU A 151 26.13 4.33 -80.86
N GLN A 152 25.44 3.19 -80.88
CA GLN A 152 25.47 2.28 -82.01
C GLN A 152 24.80 2.90 -83.25
N ALA A 153 23.68 3.60 -83.07
CA ALA A 153 23.01 4.33 -84.14
C ALA A 153 23.92 5.41 -84.72
N ILE A 154 24.58 6.22 -83.89
CA ILE A 154 25.55 7.24 -84.32
C ILE A 154 26.67 6.61 -85.16
N LYS A 155 27.31 5.54 -84.66
CA LYS A 155 28.36 4.83 -85.41
C LYS A 155 27.87 4.30 -86.76
N SER A 156 26.63 3.82 -86.81
CA SER A 156 26.03 3.34 -88.07
C SER A 156 25.79 4.49 -89.05
N PHE A 157 25.39 5.67 -88.57
CA PHE A 157 25.26 6.88 -89.37
C PHE A 157 26.62 7.36 -89.88
N GLU A 158 27.64 7.42 -89.03
CA GLU A 158 29.01 7.78 -89.40
C GLU A 158 29.54 6.86 -90.51
N SER A 159 29.35 5.54 -90.37
CA SER A 159 29.77 4.58 -91.40
C SER A 159 29.04 4.78 -92.73
N ARG A 160 27.73 5.08 -92.70
CA ARG A 160 26.95 5.42 -93.90
C ARG A 160 27.43 6.73 -94.52
N LEU A 161 27.72 7.74 -93.71
CA LEU A 161 28.23 9.03 -94.17
C LEU A 161 29.59 8.87 -94.86
N ALA A 162 30.51 8.12 -94.24
CA ALA A 162 31.81 7.80 -94.82
C ALA A 162 31.68 7.05 -96.16
N SER A 163 30.70 6.15 -96.28
CA SER A 163 30.45 5.46 -97.55
C SER A 163 29.96 6.42 -98.65
N LEU A 164 29.18 7.45 -98.30
CA LEU A 164 28.76 8.48 -99.25
C LEU A 164 29.89 9.44 -99.62
N GLU A 165 30.78 9.79 -98.68
CA GLU A 165 31.98 10.58 -98.99
C GLU A 165 32.96 9.81 -99.88
N SER A 166 33.00 8.48 -99.78
CA SER A 166 33.83 7.63 -100.63
C SER A 166 33.30 7.48 -102.07
N TYR A 167 32.08 7.93 -102.35
CA TYR A 167 31.54 7.93 -103.72
C TYR A 167 32.25 9.01 -104.55
N GLU A 168 32.99 8.55 -105.57
CA GLU A 168 33.71 9.36 -106.55
C GLU A 168 32.80 10.41 -107.23
N GLU A 169 31.51 10.09 -107.34
CA GLU A 169 30.44 10.95 -107.85
C GLU A 169 30.24 12.24 -107.04
N VAL A 170 30.46 12.23 -105.71
CA VAL A 170 30.32 13.44 -104.88
C VAL A 170 31.42 14.44 -105.18
N GLU A 171 32.67 13.97 -105.33
CA GLU A 171 33.79 14.82 -105.75
C GLU A 171 33.70 15.21 -107.24
N GLU A 172 33.08 14.39 -108.09
CA GLU A 172 32.78 14.75 -109.47
C GLU A 172 31.69 15.84 -109.57
N ILE A 173 30.60 15.73 -108.81
CA ILE A 173 29.56 16.75 -108.69
C ILE A 173 30.14 18.05 -108.12
N LYS A 174 31.02 17.97 -107.11
CA LYS A 174 31.69 19.13 -106.52
C LYS A 174 32.63 19.82 -107.53
N ARG A 175 33.34 19.03 -108.36
CA ARG A 175 34.14 19.55 -109.49
C ARG A 175 33.26 20.21 -110.55
N ILE A 176 32.11 19.63 -110.89
CA ILE A 176 31.14 20.19 -111.84
C ILE A 176 30.53 21.48 -111.30
N LEU A 177 30.10 21.53 -110.04
CA LEU A 177 29.55 22.72 -109.39
C LEU A 177 30.58 23.84 -109.30
N LYS A 178 31.85 23.52 -108.98
CA LYS A 178 32.94 24.51 -109.00
C LYS A 178 33.15 25.09 -110.39
N ARG A 179 33.15 24.25 -111.43
CA ARG A 179 33.22 24.70 -112.83
C ARG A 179 32.05 25.62 -113.19
N ILE A 180 30.83 25.28 -112.79
CA ILE A 180 29.64 26.12 -113.02
C ILE A 180 29.76 27.45 -112.26
N GLY A 181 30.25 27.44 -111.02
CA GLY A 181 30.48 28.63 -110.21
C GLY A 181 31.52 29.58 -110.81
N ASP A 182 32.68 29.04 -111.22
CA ASP A 182 33.73 29.81 -111.89
C ASP A 182 33.22 30.44 -113.20
N GLN A 183 32.43 29.69 -113.98
CA GLN A 183 31.78 30.18 -115.21
C GLN A 183 30.74 31.28 -114.91
N LEU A 184 29.92 31.14 -113.86
CA LEU A 184 28.95 32.17 -113.47
C LEU A 184 29.64 33.43 -112.93
N SER A 185 30.76 33.30 -112.23
CA SER A 185 31.56 34.45 -111.77
C SER A 185 32.23 35.21 -112.92
N GLU A 186 32.63 34.54 -114.01
CA GLU A 186 33.08 35.21 -115.24
C GLU A 186 31.97 36.02 -115.92
N TYR A 187 30.70 35.63 -115.77
CA TYR A 187 29.55 36.36 -116.32
C TYR A 187 29.03 37.48 -115.41
N SER A 188 29.46 37.54 -114.14
CA SER A 188 29.00 38.52 -113.14
C SER A 188 29.98 39.69 -112.94
N ASN A 189 30.99 39.83 -113.81
CA ASN A 189 31.98 40.91 -113.80
C ASN A 189 31.92 41.73 -115.09
#